data_AF-A0A832DS77-F1
#
_entry.id   AF-A0A832DS77-F1
#
_cell.length_a   1.000
_cell.length_b   1.000
_cell.length_c   1.000
_cell.angle_alpha   90.00
_cell.angle_beta   90.00
_cell.angle_gamma   90.00
#
_symmetry.space_group_name_H-M   'P 1'
#
loop_
_entity.id
_entity.type
_entity.pdbx_description
1 polymer ?
#
loop_
_entity_poly.entity_id
_entity_poly.type
_entity_poly.pdbx_seq_one_letter_code
_entity_poly.pdbx_strand_id
1 'polypeptide(L)'
;EEDPLEVEASKYNLNYIKLDGNVGCMVNGAGLAMATMDIIKLAGGMPANFLDVGGGASVETVRNGFKIILSDPNVKAILVNIFGGIVRCDRVAKGIIEAAKTVDINVPLVIRLAGTNAEEAAELLKNSGMNFEVASTLEEAARKVVSLIQ
;
A
#
# COMPACT_ATOMS: atom_id res chain seq x y z
N GLU A 1 4.88 24.17 -9.33
CA GLU A 1 6.18 23.47 -9.17
C GLU A 1 5.82 22.08 -8.70
N GLU A 2 6.22 21.03 -9.43
CA GLU A 2 5.86 19.64 -9.08
C GLU A 2 6.70 19.18 -7.88
N ASP A 3 6.09 18.43 -6.96
CA ASP A 3 6.81 17.90 -5.80
C ASP A 3 7.90 16.91 -6.27
N PRO A 4 9.12 16.94 -5.71
CA PRO A 4 10.19 16.02 -6.12
C PRO A 4 9.80 14.54 -6.08
N LEU A 5 8.90 14.15 -5.18
CA LEU A 5 8.40 12.78 -5.07
C LEU A 5 7.46 12.40 -6.22
N GLU A 6 6.68 13.35 -6.73
CA GLU A 6 5.82 13.15 -7.91
C GLU A 6 6.67 12.97 -9.18
N VAL A 7 7.72 13.79 -9.31
CA VAL A 7 8.69 13.66 -10.40
C VAL A 7 9.40 12.31 -10.35
N GLU A 8 9.85 11.86 -9.17
CA GLU A 8 10.48 10.54 -9.02
C GLU A 8 9.51 9.40 -9.33
N ALA A 9 8.25 9.50 -8.88
CA ALA A 9 7.22 8.50 -9.16
C ALA A 9 6.96 8.34 -10.67
N SER A 10 6.93 9.45 -11.41
CA SER A 10 6.70 9.44 -12.85
C SER A 10 7.73 8.59 -13.62
N LYS A 11 8.99 8.52 -13.16
CA LYS A 11 10.05 7.69 -13.75
C LYS A 11 9.75 6.19 -13.71
N TYR A 12 8.88 5.79 -12.79
CA TYR A 12 8.46 4.40 -12.59
C TYR A 12 7.03 4.14 -13.08
N ASN A 13 6.42 5.08 -13.81
CA ASN A 13 5.02 5.04 -14.22
C ASN A 13 4.06 4.90 -13.02
N LEU A 14 4.39 5.55 -11.90
CA LEU A 14 3.56 5.61 -10.71
C LEU A 14 2.81 6.94 -10.67
N ASN A 15 1.50 6.89 -10.45
CA ASN A 15 0.72 8.11 -10.21
C ASN A 15 0.74 8.39 -8.72
N TYR A 16 1.63 9.27 -8.29
CA TYR A 16 1.79 9.68 -6.89
C TYR A 16 1.38 11.15 -6.73
N ILE A 17 0.72 11.47 -5.61
CA ILE A 17 0.47 12.85 -5.19
C ILE A 17 0.74 12.90 -3.68
N LYS A 18 1.57 13.86 -3.26
CA LYS A 18 1.88 14.05 -1.83
C LYS A 18 0.72 14.73 -1.11
N LEU A 19 0.43 14.30 0.11
CA LEU A 19 -0.57 14.90 1.00
C LEU A 19 0.04 15.14 2.39
N ASP A 20 -0.62 15.98 3.19
CA ASP A 20 -0.20 16.25 4.57
C ASP A 20 -0.83 15.24 5.54
N GLY A 21 -0.23 14.06 5.64
CA GLY A 21 -0.72 12.98 6.50
C GLY A 21 0.36 12.04 7.03
N ASN A 22 -0.07 10.95 7.66
CA ASN A 22 0.80 10.00 8.36
C ASN A 22 0.57 8.53 7.96
N VAL A 23 -0.45 8.23 7.16
CA VAL A 23 -0.69 6.88 6.63
C VAL A 23 -0.36 6.86 5.15
N GLY A 24 0.72 6.17 4.78
CA GLY A 24 1.08 5.92 3.39
C GLY A 24 0.07 4.96 2.74
N CYS A 25 -0.34 5.22 1.52
CA CYS A 25 -1.30 4.39 0.78
C CYS A 25 -0.65 3.84 -0.49
N MET A 26 -0.82 2.56 -0.78
CA MET A 26 -0.45 1.95 -2.07
C MET A 26 -1.62 1.13 -2.61
N VAL A 27 -2.14 1.53 -3.76
CA VAL A 27 -3.40 1.00 -4.31
C VAL A 27 -3.30 0.79 -5.80
N ASN A 28 -4.07 -0.14 -6.36
CA ASN A 28 -4.26 -0.25 -7.81
C ASN A 28 -5.62 0.32 -8.25
N GLY A 29 -5.57 1.30 -9.14
CA GLY A 29 -6.71 2.04 -9.67
C GLY A 29 -7.02 3.31 -8.88
N ALA A 30 -7.07 4.45 -9.58
CA ALA A 30 -7.34 5.76 -8.99
C ALA A 30 -8.62 5.85 -8.15
N GLY A 31 -9.71 5.20 -8.59
CA GLY A 31 -10.98 5.16 -7.85
C GLY A 31 -10.83 4.47 -6.49
N LEU A 32 -10.12 3.35 -6.45
CA LEU A 32 -9.86 2.63 -5.20
C LEU A 32 -8.88 3.40 -4.31
N ALA A 33 -7.90 4.10 -4.90
CA ALA A 33 -6.95 4.93 -4.17
C ALA A 33 -7.67 6.09 -3.43
N MET A 34 -8.57 6.80 -4.11
CA MET A 34 -9.43 7.82 -3.49
C MET A 34 -10.28 7.24 -2.35
N ALA A 35 -10.97 6.13 -2.59
CA ALA A 35 -11.78 5.48 -1.56
C ALA A 35 -10.95 5.00 -0.35
N THR A 36 -9.70 4.59 -0.58
CA THR A 36 -8.78 4.17 0.49
C THR A 36 -8.38 5.35 1.37
N MET A 37 -8.06 6.49 0.76
CA MET A 37 -7.76 7.72 1.50
C MET A 37 -8.96 8.19 2.32
N ASP A 38 -10.16 8.17 1.73
CA ASP A 38 -11.39 8.56 2.41
C ASP A 38 -11.65 7.68 3.64
N ILE A 39 -11.51 6.36 3.51
CA ILE A 39 -11.77 5.46 4.65
C ILE A 39 -10.71 5.58 5.76
N ILE A 40 -9.45 5.88 5.42
CA ILE A 40 -8.41 6.17 6.42
C ILE A 40 -8.82 7.41 7.22
N LYS A 41 -9.28 8.45 6.52
CA LYS A 41 -9.75 9.68 7.14
C LYS A 41 -10.98 9.45 8.03
N LEU A 42 -11.94 8.66 7.57
CA LEU A 42 -13.12 8.26 8.35
C LEU A 42 -12.75 7.41 9.58
N ALA A 43 -11.69 6.60 9.50
CA ALA A 43 -11.17 5.85 10.63
C ALA A 43 -10.33 6.70 11.62
N GLY A 44 -10.09 7.98 11.31
CA GLY A 44 -9.37 8.93 12.17
C GLY A 44 -7.88 9.08 11.87
N GLY A 45 -7.38 8.48 10.78
CA GLY A 45 -6.02 8.70 10.27
C GLY A 45 -5.95 9.85 9.27
N MET A 46 -4.74 10.20 8.84
CA MET A 46 -4.54 11.17 7.76
C MET A 46 -3.76 10.51 6.61
N PRO A 47 -4.34 10.38 5.40
CA PRO A 47 -3.61 9.82 4.27
C PRO A 47 -2.44 10.75 3.89
N ALA A 48 -1.23 10.18 3.84
CA ALA A 48 0.00 10.90 3.52
C ALA A 48 0.24 11.05 2.01
N ASN A 49 -0.43 10.23 1.20
CA ASN A 49 -0.29 10.27 -0.24
C ASN A 49 -1.47 9.62 -0.95
N PHE A 50 -1.66 10.01 -2.20
CA PHE A 50 -2.28 9.17 -3.22
C PHE A 50 -1.18 8.40 -3.93
N LEU A 51 -1.36 7.09 -4.15
CA LEU A 51 -0.49 6.31 -5.05
C LEU A 51 -1.31 5.23 -5.75
N ASP A 52 -1.37 5.34 -7.07
CA ASP A 52 -1.89 4.31 -7.96
C ASP A 52 -0.73 3.59 -8.69
N VAL A 53 -0.55 2.31 -8.38
CA VAL A 53 0.46 1.42 -9.01
C VAL A 53 -0.03 0.76 -10.30
N GLY A 54 -1.27 1.03 -10.72
CA GLY A 54 -1.90 0.45 -11.91
C GLY A 54 -2.33 -1.02 -11.75
N GLY A 55 -3.15 -1.49 -12.70
CA GLY A 55 -3.75 -2.84 -12.64
C GLY A 55 -2.76 -4.00 -12.75
N GLY A 56 -1.52 -3.75 -13.19
CA GLY A 56 -0.48 -4.75 -13.41
C GLY A 56 0.56 -4.89 -12.30
N ALA A 57 0.34 -4.24 -11.14
CA ALA A 57 1.27 -4.10 -10.01
C ALA A 57 2.39 -5.16 -9.96
N SER A 58 3.53 -4.83 -10.58
CA SER A 58 4.70 -5.72 -10.64
C SER A 58 5.52 -5.61 -9.34
N VAL A 59 6.41 -6.58 -9.11
CA VAL A 59 7.33 -6.54 -7.95
C VAL A 59 8.14 -5.24 -7.94
N GLU A 60 8.63 -4.81 -9.10
CA GLU A 60 9.41 -3.59 -9.22
C GLU A 60 8.58 -2.34 -8.92
N THR A 61 7.34 -2.29 -9.42
CA THR A 61 6.40 -1.20 -9.17
C THR A 61 6.07 -1.08 -7.68
N VAL A 62 5.79 -2.20 -7.01
CA VAL A 62 5.54 -2.25 -5.55
C VAL A 62 6.77 -1.80 -4.77
N ARG A 63 7.97 -2.29 -5.14
CA ARG A 63 9.23 -1.90 -4.50
C ARG A 63 9.50 -0.40 -4.61
N ASN A 64 9.32 0.18 -5.80
CA ASN A 64 9.54 1.60 -6.01
C ASN A 64 8.47 2.44 -5.30
N GLY A 65 7.22 1.97 -5.29
CA GLY A 65 6.16 2.58 -4.48
C GLY A 65 6.50 2.64 -2.99
N PHE A 66 7.05 1.57 -2.42
CA PHE A 66 7.53 1.59 -1.03
C PHE A 66 8.63 2.62 -0.80
N LYS A 67 9.62 2.68 -1.69
CA LYS A 67 10.71 3.67 -1.58
C LYS A 67 10.19 5.10 -1.59
N ILE A 68 9.23 5.41 -2.46
CA ILE A 68 8.64 6.75 -2.56
C ILE A 68 7.84 7.07 -1.29
N ILE A 69 6.96 6.18 -0.84
CA ILE A 69 6.18 6.39 0.39
C ILE A 69 7.12 6.59 1.59
N LEU A 70 8.14 5.73 1.75
CA LEU A 70 9.07 5.78 2.88
C LEU A 70 10.05 6.95 2.83
N SER A 71 10.18 7.62 1.70
CA SER A 71 10.96 8.86 1.60
C SER A 71 10.27 10.04 2.28
N ASP A 72 8.97 9.93 2.56
CA ASP A 72 8.23 10.90 3.35
C ASP A 72 8.37 10.60 4.86
N PRO A 73 9.08 11.45 5.64
CA PRO A 73 9.30 11.22 7.07
C PRO A 73 8.04 11.31 7.92
N ASN A 74 6.94 11.85 7.37
CA ASN A 74 5.66 11.94 8.05
C ASN A 74 4.92 10.60 8.10
N VAL A 75 5.26 9.65 7.22
CA VAL A 75 4.63 8.33 7.17
C VAL A 75 4.99 7.52 8.41
N LYS A 76 3.97 7.07 9.14
CA LYS A 76 4.07 6.25 10.37
C LYS A 76 3.54 4.85 10.21
N ALA A 77 2.70 4.58 9.22
CA ALA A 77 2.28 3.25 8.81
C ALA A 77 1.88 3.26 7.33
N ILE A 78 1.83 2.08 6.70
CA ILE A 78 1.45 1.93 5.29
C ILE A 78 0.25 0.99 5.18
N LEU A 79 -0.75 1.40 4.41
CA LEU A 79 -1.86 0.56 3.95
C LEU A 79 -1.67 0.20 2.47
N VAL A 80 -1.43 -1.08 2.20
CA VAL A 80 -1.48 -1.65 0.84
C VAL A 80 -2.88 -2.21 0.63
N ASN A 81 -3.64 -1.64 -0.29
CA ASN A 81 -4.98 -2.11 -0.64
C ASN A 81 -5.05 -2.41 -2.13
N ILE A 82 -5.01 -3.69 -2.49
CA ILE A 82 -5.00 -4.11 -3.89
C ILE A 82 -6.20 -5.02 -4.18
N PHE A 83 -6.89 -4.74 -5.28
CA PHE A 83 -7.93 -5.59 -5.83
C PHE A 83 -7.41 -6.37 -7.03
N GLY A 84 -7.21 -7.68 -6.86
CA GLY A 84 -6.82 -8.61 -7.91
C GLY A 84 -8.00 -9.00 -8.79
N GLY A 85 -8.10 -8.38 -9.98
CA GLY A 85 -8.99 -8.83 -11.05
C GLY A 85 -8.26 -9.83 -11.96
N ILE A 86 -7.72 -9.34 -13.07
CA ILE A 86 -6.90 -10.14 -14.00
C ILE A 86 -5.59 -10.59 -13.33
N VAL A 87 -5.01 -9.73 -12.49
CA VAL A 87 -3.83 -10.08 -11.69
C VAL A 87 -4.28 -10.80 -10.44
N ARG A 88 -3.70 -11.99 -10.20
CA ARG A 88 -3.99 -12.80 -9.02
C ARG A 88 -3.30 -12.24 -7.77
N CYS A 89 -4.00 -12.23 -6.65
CA CYS A 89 -3.51 -11.70 -5.38
C CYS A 89 -2.28 -12.45 -4.85
N ASP A 90 -2.17 -13.76 -5.12
CA ASP A 90 -1.02 -14.56 -4.68
C ASP A 90 0.30 -14.10 -5.33
N ARG A 91 0.26 -13.63 -6.58
CA ARG A 91 1.41 -13.02 -7.25
C ARG A 91 1.76 -11.67 -6.63
N VAL A 92 0.76 -10.86 -6.30
CA VAL A 92 0.95 -9.56 -5.64
C VAL A 92 1.55 -9.75 -4.25
N ALA A 93 1.03 -10.70 -3.46
CA ALA A 93 1.55 -11.04 -2.13
C ALA A 93 3.02 -11.43 -2.18
N LYS A 94 3.43 -12.27 -3.14
CA LYS A 94 4.84 -12.61 -3.35
C LYS A 94 5.69 -11.38 -3.68
N GLY A 95 5.16 -10.48 -4.51
CA GLY A 95 5.84 -9.21 -4.82
C GLY A 95 6.00 -8.30 -3.61
N ILE A 96 4.99 -8.20 -2.74
CA ILE A 96 5.09 -7.45 -1.48
C ILE A 96 6.14 -8.10 -0.56
N ILE A 97 6.14 -9.43 -0.44
CA ILE A 97 7.10 -10.18 0.36
C ILE A 97 8.54 -9.93 -0.14
N GLU A 98 8.76 -10.00 -1.45
CA GLU A 98 10.08 -9.74 -2.04
C GLU A 98 10.51 -8.28 -1.87
N ALA A 99 9.59 -7.34 -2.04
CA ALA A 99 9.86 -5.91 -1.84
C ALA A 99 10.23 -5.63 -0.37
N ALA A 100 9.49 -6.18 0.59
CA ALA A 100 9.75 -5.99 2.02
C ALA A 100 11.07 -6.63 2.50
N LYS A 101 11.62 -7.60 1.77
CA LYS A 101 12.96 -8.14 2.04
C LYS A 101 14.10 -7.28 1.50
N THR A 102 13.83 -6.44 0.51
CA THR A 102 14.84 -5.64 -0.20
C THR A 102 14.78 -4.15 0.14
N VAL A 103 13.67 -3.70 0.71
CA VAL A 103 13.46 -2.34 1.20
C VAL A 103 13.38 -2.40 2.71
N ASP A 104 14.09 -1.50 3.39
CA ASP A 104 14.04 -1.40 4.84
C ASP A 104 12.74 -0.71 5.28
N ILE A 105 11.71 -1.51 5.55
CA ILE A 105 10.39 -1.02 5.96
C ILE A 105 10.35 -0.96 7.50
N ASN A 106 10.59 0.24 8.03
CA ASN A 106 10.65 0.50 9.47
C ASN A 106 9.31 0.93 10.11
N VAL A 107 8.23 0.89 9.34
CA VAL A 107 6.88 1.27 9.78
C VAL A 107 5.92 0.08 9.63
N PRO A 108 4.87 -0.02 10.45
CA PRO A 108 3.90 -1.10 10.35
C PRO A 108 3.24 -1.14 8.97
N LEU A 109 3.04 -2.36 8.46
CA LEU A 109 2.45 -2.61 7.16
C LEU A 109 1.13 -3.36 7.30
N VAL A 110 0.03 -2.70 6.91
CA VAL A 110 -1.29 -3.31 6.80
C VAL A 110 -1.56 -3.65 5.34
N ILE A 111 -1.97 -4.88 5.07
CA ILE A 111 -2.19 -5.38 3.72
C ILE A 111 -3.61 -5.90 3.60
N ARG A 112 -4.33 -5.41 2.59
CA ARG A 112 -5.63 -5.93 2.18
C ARG A 112 -5.56 -6.30 0.70
N LEU A 113 -5.69 -7.59 0.41
CA LEU A 113 -5.80 -8.13 -0.94
C LEU A 113 -7.19 -8.71 -1.12
N ALA A 114 -7.88 -8.36 -2.19
CA ALA A 114 -9.20 -8.90 -2.51
C ALA A 114 -9.35 -9.25 -3.98
N GLY A 115 -10.23 -10.19 -4.29
CA GLY A 115 -10.45 -10.70 -5.65
C GLY A 115 -9.80 -12.06 -5.87
N THR A 116 -9.27 -12.31 -7.06
CA THR A 116 -8.78 -13.63 -7.46
C THR A 116 -7.61 -14.07 -6.57
N ASN A 117 -7.74 -15.25 -5.97
CA ASN A 117 -6.78 -15.89 -5.06
C ASN A 117 -6.44 -15.06 -3.79
N ALA A 118 -7.39 -14.28 -3.28
CA ALA A 118 -7.17 -13.45 -2.09
C ALA A 118 -6.91 -14.27 -0.82
N GLU A 119 -7.57 -15.43 -0.67
CA GLU A 119 -7.39 -16.30 0.50
C GLU A 119 -5.97 -16.89 0.54
N GLU A 120 -5.50 -17.45 -0.58
CA GLU A 120 -4.14 -17.98 -0.69
C GLU A 120 -3.09 -16.88 -0.51
N ALA A 121 -3.36 -15.67 -1.00
CA ALA A 121 -2.50 -14.52 -0.80
C ALA A 121 -2.40 -14.13 0.68
N ALA A 122 -3.51 -14.16 1.41
CA ALA A 122 -3.53 -13.88 2.84
C ALA A 122 -2.74 -14.92 3.63
N GLU A 123 -2.84 -16.20 3.28
CA GLU A 123 -2.02 -17.26 3.88
C GLU A 123 -0.53 -17.07 3.58
N LEU A 124 -0.16 -16.73 2.34
CA LEU A 124 1.22 -16.44 1.96
C LEU A 124 1.81 -15.29 2.78
N LEU A 125 1.05 -14.21 2.99
CA LEU A 125 1.48 -13.07 3.78
C LEU A 125 1.67 -13.44 5.26
N LYS A 126 0.73 -14.17 5.85
CA LYS A 126 0.82 -14.63 7.26
C LYS A 126 1.99 -15.59 7.50
N ASN A 127 2.27 -16.47 6.52
CA ASN A 127 3.34 -17.46 6.61
C ASN A 127 4.71 -16.92 6.18
N SER A 128 4.82 -15.64 5.79
CA SER A 128 6.05 -15.06 5.25
C SER A 128 7.15 -14.86 6.31
N GLY A 129 6.82 -14.96 7.59
CA GLY A 129 7.71 -14.63 8.71
C GLY A 129 7.94 -13.13 8.90
N MET A 130 7.25 -12.27 8.12
CA MET A 130 7.28 -10.82 8.28
C MET A 130 6.10 -10.34 9.12
N ASN A 131 6.31 -9.20 9.80
CA ASN A 131 5.31 -8.60 10.66
C ASN A 131 4.27 -7.81 9.85
N PHE A 132 3.41 -8.53 9.13
CA PHE A 132 2.33 -7.95 8.34
C PHE A 132 0.98 -8.11 9.03
N GLU A 133 0.21 -7.03 9.05
CA GLU A 133 -1.19 -7.05 9.47
C GLU A 133 -2.07 -7.28 8.24
N VAL A 134 -2.65 -8.48 8.12
CA VAL A 134 -3.52 -8.82 7.00
C VAL A 134 -4.97 -8.51 7.36
N ALA A 135 -5.68 -7.76 6.51
CA ALA A 135 -7.08 -7.41 6.66
C ALA A 135 -7.95 -8.00 5.54
N SER A 136 -9.18 -8.37 5.89
CA SER A 136 -10.15 -8.97 4.97
C SER A 136 -11.01 -7.92 4.26
N THR A 137 -11.39 -6.86 4.99
CA THR A 137 -12.22 -5.76 4.46
C THR A 137 -11.45 -4.45 4.44
N LEU A 138 -11.91 -3.51 3.61
CA LEU A 138 -11.33 -2.17 3.54
C LEU A 138 -11.49 -1.41 4.87
N GLU A 139 -12.64 -1.58 5.55
CA GLU A 139 -12.89 -0.97 6.86
C GLU A 139 -11.97 -1.54 7.95
N GLU A 140 -11.79 -2.87 7.98
CA GLU A 140 -10.84 -3.51 8.90
C GLU A 140 -9.41 -3.00 8.66
N ALA A 141 -9.00 -2.89 7.39
CA ALA A 141 -7.67 -2.41 7.03
C ALA A 141 -7.43 -0.97 7.49
N ALA A 142 -8.42 -0.09 7.30
CA ALA A 142 -8.36 1.30 7.75
C ALA A 142 -8.28 1.40 9.28
N ARG A 143 -9.11 0.65 10.02
CA ARG A 143 -9.06 0.65 11.50
C ARG A 143 -7.72 0.12 12.02
N LYS A 144 -7.21 -0.97 11.43
CA LYS A 144 -5.91 -1.54 11.78
C LYS A 144 -4.78 -0.53 11.57
N VAL A 145 -4.68 0.07 10.39
CA VAL A 145 -3.57 0.99 10.09
C VAL A 145 -3.57 2.23 10.99
N VAL A 146 -4.76 2.76 11.31
CA VAL A 146 -4.89 3.90 12.23
C VAL A 146 -4.53 3.52 13.66
N SER A 147 -4.90 2.32 14.13
CA SER A 147 -4.54 1.87 15.48
C SER A 147 -3.03 1.71 15.71
N LEU A 148 -2.24 1.57 14.64
CA LEU A 148 -0.78 1.38 14.70
C LEU A 148 0.02 2.69 14.76
N ILE A 149 -0.66 3.84 14.59
CA ILE A 149 -0.04 5.17 14.58
C ILE A 149 -0.53 6.07 15.72
N GLN A 150 -1.37 5.54 16.61
CA GLN A 150 -1.92 6.21 17.79
C GLN A 150 -1.13 5.87 19.06
#